data_AF-Q9LBC6-F1
#
_entry.id   AF-Q9LBC6-F1
#
_cell.length_a   1.000
_cell.length_b   1.000
_cell.length_c   1.000
_cell.angle_alpha   90.00
_cell.angle_beta   90.00
_cell.angle_gamma   90.00
#
_symmetry.space_group_name_H-M   'P 1'
#
loop_
_entity.id
_entity.type
_entity.pdbx_description
1 polymer ?
#
loop_
_entity_poly.entity_id
_entity_poly.type
_entity_poly.pdbx_seq_one_letter_code
_entity_poly.pdbx_strand_id
1 'polypeptide(L)'
;PSYSTINTSKVTGEVDFNHLTVGDKNAAQAGIIASNKTHIGTLDLWQSAGLNIIAPPEGGYKDKPKDKPSNTTQNNANNNQQNSAQNNSNTQVINPPNSAQKTEIQPTQVIDGPFAGGKNTVVNIDRINTNADGTI
;
A
#
# COMPACT_ATOMS: atom_id res chain seq x y z
N PRO A 1 -20.25 -3.36 -3.28
CA PRO A 1 -19.61 -3.63 -1.97
C PRO A 1 -19.09 -2.32 -1.37
N SER A 2 -19.39 -2.07 -0.10
CA SER A 2 -18.96 -0.87 0.62
C SER A 2 -17.64 -1.18 1.33
N TYR A 3 -16.59 -0.42 1.03
CA TYR A 3 -15.27 -0.60 1.65
C TYR A 3 -14.96 0.54 2.60
N SER A 4 -14.35 0.25 3.74
CA SER A 4 -13.92 1.26 4.70
C SER A 4 -12.67 0.80 5.43
N THR A 5 -11.77 1.74 5.73
CA THR A 5 -10.55 1.44 6.47
C THR A 5 -10.38 2.43 7.61
N ILE A 6 -10.24 1.92 8.83
CA ILE A 6 -9.83 2.70 10.00
C ILE A 6 -8.33 2.46 10.19
N ASN A 7 -7.53 3.52 10.11
CA ASN A 7 -6.09 3.43 10.28
C ASN A 7 -5.66 4.00 11.63
N THR A 8 -5.25 3.12 12.54
CA THR A 8 -4.74 3.43 13.87
C THR A 8 -3.25 3.11 14.02
N SER A 9 -2.55 2.81 12.92
CA SER A 9 -1.12 2.40 12.91
C SER A 9 -0.17 3.35 13.65
N LYS A 10 -0.53 4.63 13.79
CA LYS A 10 0.28 5.66 14.46
C LYS A 10 -0.09 5.89 15.92
N VAL A 11 -1.12 5.21 16.44
CA VAL A 11 -1.49 5.29 17.85
C VAL A 11 -0.45 4.52 18.66
N THR A 12 0.27 5.24 19.52
CA THR A 12 1.30 4.65 20.40
C THR A 12 0.73 4.07 21.68
N GLY A 13 -0.45 4.54 22.08
CA GLY A 13 -1.21 4.02 23.21
C GLY A 13 -2.13 2.85 22.84
N GLU A 14 -3.07 2.57 23.72
CA GLU A 14 -4.13 1.59 23.47
C GLU A 14 -5.25 2.21 22.66
N VAL A 15 -5.72 1.47 21.66
CA VAL A 15 -6.92 1.79 20.90
C VAL A 15 -8.08 1.07 21.54
N ASP A 16 -9.15 1.78 21.86
CA ASP A 16 -10.34 1.22 22.49
C ASP A 16 -11.60 1.61 21.71
N PHE A 17 -12.23 0.61 21.09
CA PHE A 17 -13.54 0.74 20.47
C PHE A 17 -14.60 0.22 21.43
N ASN A 18 -15.40 1.12 22.00
CA ASN A 18 -16.50 0.70 22.87
C ASN A 18 -17.54 -0.15 22.09
N HIS A 19 -17.89 0.29 20.88
CA HIS A 19 -18.86 -0.39 20.02
C HIS A 19 -18.49 -0.18 18.54
N LEU A 20 -18.37 -1.28 17.80
CA LEU A 20 -18.09 -1.30 16.37
C LEU A 20 -19.21 -2.04 15.63
N THR A 21 -19.76 -1.41 14.59
CA THR A 21 -20.75 -2.03 13.70
C THR A 21 -20.20 -2.10 12.29
N VAL A 22 -20.28 -3.27 11.64
CA VAL A 22 -19.82 -3.46 10.27
C VAL A 22 -20.95 -3.97 9.40
N GLY A 23 -21.32 -3.15 8.42
CA GLY A 23 -22.39 -3.42 7.47
C GLY A 23 -23.78 -3.14 8.01
N ASP A 24 -24.70 -2.91 7.08
CA ASP A 24 -26.13 -2.78 7.31
C ASP A 24 -26.85 -3.14 6.01
N LYS A 25 -27.51 -4.31 6.00
CA LYS A 25 -28.21 -4.87 4.81
C LYS A 25 -27.35 -4.90 3.54
N ASN A 26 -26.04 -5.08 3.68
CA ASN A 26 -25.09 -5.08 2.58
C ASN A 26 -23.85 -5.95 2.86
N ALA A 27 -23.15 -6.34 1.80
CA ALA A 27 -21.88 -7.06 1.88
C ALA A 27 -20.71 -6.08 2.09
N ALA A 28 -20.74 -5.32 3.19
CA ALA A 28 -19.67 -4.38 3.53
C ALA A 28 -18.37 -5.13 3.86
N GLN A 29 -17.24 -4.51 3.55
CA GLN A 29 -15.91 -5.04 3.84
C GLN A 29 -15.11 -3.94 4.54
N ALA A 30 -14.90 -4.11 5.84
CA ALA A 30 -14.14 -3.17 6.64
C ALA A 30 -12.72 -3.68 6.90
N GLY A 31 -11.78 -2.75 6.99
CA GLY A 31 -10.41 -2.98 7.41
C GLY A 31 -10.07 -2.12 8.64
N ILE A 32 -9.32 -2.69 9.58
CA ILE A 32 -8.65 -1.93 10.65
C ILE A 32 -7.16 -2.20 10.51
N ILE A 33 -6.39 -1.15 10.23
CA ILE A 33 -4.93 -1.19 10.40
C ILE A 33 -4.68 -0.83 11.86
N ALA A 34 -4.43 -1.85 12.67
CA ALA A 34 -4.43 -1.78 14.12
C ALA A 34 -3.13 -1.21 14.66
N SER A 35 -3.14 -0.69 15.88
CA SER A 35 -1.91 -0.50 16.66
C SER A 35 -1.50 -1.82 17.33
N ASN A 36 -0.41 -1.80 18.10
CA ASN A 36 0.04 -2.97 18.86
C ASN A 36 -1.01 -3.46 19.88
N LYS A 37 -1.91 -2.58 20.35
CA LYS A 37 -2.92 -2.92 21.36
C LYS A 37 -4.25 -2.32 20.96
N THR A 38 -5.15 -3.20 20.52
CA THR A 38 -6.50 -2.82 20.12
C THR A 38 -7.51 -3.62 20.92
N HIS A 39 -8.42 -2.91 21.57
CA HIS A 39 -9.56 -3.44 22.28
C HIS A 39 -10.85 -3.07 21.55
N ILE A 40 -11.76 -4.03 21.43
CA ILE A 40 -13.09 -3.85 20.88
C ILE A 40 -14.08 -4.45 21.88
N GLY A 41 -14.94 -3.61 22.47
CA GLY A 41 -15.99 -4.06 23.37
C GLY A 41 -17.02 -4.92 22.63
N THR A 42 -18.02 -4.27 22.02
CA THR A 42 -19.02 -4.98 21.21
C THR A 42 -18.74 -4.81 19.72
N LEU A 43 -18.69 -5.93 19.00
CA LEU A 43 -18.65 -5.99 17.54
C LEU A 43 -19.97 -6.55 16.99
N ASP A 44 -20.72 -5.73 16.27
CA ASP A 44 -21.92 -6.15 15.55
C ASP A 44 -21.61 -6.29 14.05
N LEU A 45 -21.72 -7.50 13.52
CA LEU A 45 -21.50 -7.80 12.10
C LEU A 45 -22.83 -8.06 11.39
N TRP A 46 -23.03 -7.46 10.22
CA TRP A 46 -24.09 -7.91 9.32
C TRP A 46 -23.73 -9.28 8.73
N GLN A 47 -24.73 -10.15 8.47
CA GLN A 47 -24.53 -11.53 8.03
C GLN A 47 -23.63 -11.71 6.79
N SER A 48 -23.60 -10.71 5.90
CA SER A 48 -22.76 -10.70 4.69
C SER A 48 -21.57 -9.76 4.77
N ALA A 49 -21.33 -9.13 5.92
CA ALA A 49 -20.21 -8.23 6.13
C ALA A 49 -18.92 -8.99 6.49
N GLY A 50 -17.78 -8.43 6.08
CA GLY A 50 -16.45 -8.88 6.46
C GLY A 50 -15.68 -7.79 7.20
N LEU A 51 -14.82 -8.22 8.12
CA LEU A 51 -13.90 -7.35 8.86
C LEU A 51 -12.49 -7.97 8.86
N ASN A 52 -11.51 -7.20 8.38
CA ASN A 52 -10.09 -7.56 8.42
C ASN A 52 -9.35 -6.67 9.40
N ILE A 53 -8.80 -7.23 10.48
CA ILE A 53 -7.95 -6.50 11.42
C ILE A 53 -6.50 -6.88 11.15
N ILE A 54 -5.69 -5.90 10.73
CA ILE A 54 -4.30 -6.07 10.36
C ILE A 54 -3.44 -5.58 11.53
N ALA A 55 -2.78 -6.52 12.18
CA ALA A 55 -1.77 -6.27 13.20
C ALA A 55 -0.49 -5.64 12.61
N PRO A 56 0.26 -4.80 13.35
CA PRO A 56 1.60 -4.40 12.93
C PRO A 56 2.53 -5.61 12.82
N PRO A 57 3.42 -5.64 11.82
CA PRO A 57 4.45 -6.67 11.71
C PRO A 57 5.52 -6.49 12.80
N GLU A 58 6.39 -7.49 12.96
CA GLU A 58 7.57 -7.37 13.80
C GLU A 58 8.44 -6.19 13.33
N GLY A 59 8.74 -5.25 14.23
CA GLY A 59 9.44 -3.98 13.90
C GLY A 59 8.53 -2.82 13.49
N GLY A 60 7.20 -3.02 13.48
CA GLY A 60 6.20 -1.98 13.24
C GLY A 60 5.99 -1.62 11.77
N TYR A 61 5.01 -0.76 11.51
CA TYR A 61 4.77 -0.23 10.17
C TYR A 61 5.89 0.73 9.78
N LYS A 62 6.51 0.49 8.63
CA LYS A 62 7.48 1.42 8.07
C LYS A 62 6.75 2.53 7.35
N ASP A 63 7.21 3.76 7.52
CA ASP A 63 6.80 4.82 6.61
C ASP A 63 7.17 4.43 5.19
N LYS A 64 6.25 4.68 4.24
CA LYS A 64 6.56 4.53 2.83
C LYS A 64 7.82 5.35 2.53
N PRO A 65 8.83 4.79 1.83
CA PRO A 65 9.97 5.59 1.40
C PRO A 65 9.42 6.81 0.68
N LYS A 66 9.77 8.02 1.16
CA LYS A 66 9.50 9.23 0.38
C LYS A 66 10.19 9.03 -0.96
N ASP A 67 9.45 9.24 -2.05
CA ASP A 67 10.00 9.17 -3.40
C ASP A 67 11.32 9.93 -3.42
N LYS A 68 12.44 9.20 -3.48
CA LYS A 68 13.73 9.83 -3.71
C LYS A 68 13.59 10.52 -5.07
N PRO A 69 13.92 11.82 -5.24
CA PRO A 69 13.97 12.38 -6.57
C PRO A 69 14.87 11.47 -7.40
N SER A 70 14.31 10.93 -8.49
CA SER A 70 15.00 9.98 -9.36
C SER A 70 16.33 10.60 -9.80
N ASN A 71 17.40 10.21 -9.12
CA ASN A 71 18.73 10.69 -9.44
C ASN A 71 19.19 9.81 -10.61
N THR A 72 19.06 10.36 -11.81
CA THR A 72 19.69 9.83 -13.03
C THR A 72 21.21 9.83 -12.84
N THR A 73 21.76 8.76 -12.25
CA THR A 73 23.20 8.52 -12.26
C THR A 73 23.55 7.78 -13.54
N GLN A 74 23.78 8.56 -14.58
CA GLN A 74 24.84 8.44 -15.58
C GLN A 74 25.63 7.12 -15.53
N ASN A 75 25.23 6.13 -16.33
CA ASN A 75 26.10 5.01 -16.68
C ASN A 75 27.16 5.49 -17.68
N ASN A 76 28.25 6.05 -17.16
CA ASN A 76 29.52 6.12 -17.90
C ASN A 76 30.23 4.76 -17.73
N ALA A 77 30.06 3.88 -18.71
CA ALA A 77 30.95 2.73 -18.91
C ALA A 77 31.60 2.85 -20.29
N ASN A 78 32.91 3.05 -20.27
CA ASN A 78 33.81 3.20 -21.41
C ASN A 78 33.62 2.11 -22.47
N ASN A 79 33.25 2.49 -23.70
CA ASN A 79 33.51 1.69 -24.90
C ASN A 79 34.93 2.03 -25.39
N ASN A 80 35.92 1.26 -24.91
CA ASN A 80 37.24 1.24 -25.53
C ASN A 80 37.26 0.14 -26.58
N GLN A 81 37.21 0.56 -27.84
CA GLN A 81 37.78 -0.04 -29.06
C GLN A 81 36.83 0.20 -30.25
N GLN A 82 37.19 1.15 -31.13
CA GLN A 82 37.47 0.80 -32.53
C GLN A 82 38.14 1.99 -33.22
N ASN A 83 39.38 1.78 -33.67
CA ASN A 83 40.10 2.68 -34.56
C ASN A 83 39.87 2.19 -36.00
N SER A 84 39.40 3.05 -36.91
CA SER A 84 39.95 3.20 -38.27
C SER A 84 39.17 4.27 -39.06
N ALA A 85 39.92 5.05 -39.83
CA ALA A 85 39.54 6.25 -40.57
C ALA A 85 38.60 6.02 -41.78
N GLN A 86 37.79 7.03 -42.14
CA GLN A 86 37.80 7.62 -43.49
C GLN A 86 36.90 8.87 -43.64
N ASN A 87 37.41 9.76 -44.49
CA ASN A 87 37.01 11.09 -44.94
C ASN A 87 35.79 11.10 -45.90
N ASN A 88 34.88 12.10 -45.82
CA ASN A 88 34.46 13.01 -46.92
C ASN A 88 33.13 13.75 -46.66
N SER A 89 33.13 15.01 -47.08
CA SER A 89 32.17 16.11 -46.95
C SER A 89 30.77 15.85 -47.55
N ASN A 90 29.73 16.18 -46.79
CA ASN A 90 28.50 16.81 -47.30
C ASN A 90 27.66 17.38 -46.14
N THR A 91 27.35 18.67 -46.20
CA THR A 91 26.49 19.37 -45.24
C THR A 91 25.04 18.95 -45.43
N GLN A 92 24.47 18.26 -44.45
CA GLN A 92 23.02 18.23 -44.23
C GLN A 92 22.74 18.61 -42.78
N VAL A 93 22.09 19.77 -42.60
CA VAL A 93 21.51 20.19 -41.33
C VAL A 93 20.30 19.28 -41.08
N ILE A 94 20.54 18.14 -40.43
CA ILE A 94 19.46 17.34 -39.89
C ILE A 94 19.19 17.92 -38.50
N ASN A 95 18.14 18.74 -38.38
CA ASN A 95 17.57 18.99 -37.05
C ASN A 95 17.18 17.62 -36.49
N PRO A 96 17.74 17.17 -35.35
CA PRO A 96 17.26 15.94 -34.74
C PRO A 96 15.76 16.13 -34.45
N PRO A 97 14.90 15.14 -34.75
CA PRO A 97 13.49 15.24 -34.40
C PRO A 97 13.42 15.44 -32.89
N ASN A 98 13.03 16.64 -32.47
CA ASN A 98 12.84 17.02 -31.08
C ASN A 98 11.53 16.42 -30.58
N SER A 99 11.45 15.09 -30.62
CA SER A 99 10.37 14.30 -30.06
C SER A 99 11.00 13.25 -29.15
N ALA A 100 11.70 13.72 -28.11
CA ALA A 100 11.87 12.91 -26.92
C ALA A 100 10.48 12.68 -26.32
N GLN A 101 9.81 11.63 -26.79
CA GLN A 101 8.57 11.15 -26.21
C GLN A 101 8.94 10.67 -24.81
N LYS A 102 8.77 11.55 -23.82
CA LYS A 102 9.10 11.28 -22.42
C LYS A 102 8.24 10.12 -21.96
N THR A 103 8.82 8.93 -21.84
CA THR A 103 8.15 7.81 -21.21
C THR A 103 7.97 8.13 -19.73
N GLU A 104 6.72 8.36 -19.31
CA GLU A 104 6.39 8.47 -17.91
C GLU A 104 6.44 7.07 -17.30
N ILE A 105 7.47 6.81 -16.49
CA ILE A 105 7.51 5.60 -15.67
C ILE A 105 6.51 5.76 -14.54
N GLN A 106 5.57 4.83 -14.44
CA GLN A 106 4.65 4.82 -13.30
C GLN A 106 5.45 4.57 -12.01
N PRO A 107 5.10 5.22 -10.89
CA PRO A 107 5.76 4.97 -9.62
C PRO A 107 5.58 3.50 -9.22
N THR A 108 6.59 2.92 -8.58
CA THR A 108 6.50 1.56 -8.06
C THR A 108 5.33 1.47 -7.07
N GLN A 109 4.32 0.67 -7.42
CA GLN A 109 3.24 0.34 -6.51
C GLN A 109 3.67 -0.84 -5.64
N VAL A 110 3.84 -0.59 -4.34
CA VAL A 110 4.02 -1.66 -3.35
C VAL A 110 2.63 -2.16 -2.97
N ILE A 111 2.39 -3.45 -3.19
CA ILE A 111 1.14 -4.14 -2.82
C ILE A 111 1.46 -5.05 -1.63
N ASP A 112 0.71 -4.88 -0.53
CA ASP A 112 0.89 -5.69 0.66
C ASP A 112 0.12 -7.02 0.54
N GLY A 113 0.81 -8.14 0.80
CA GLY A 113 0.19 -9.46 0.96
C GLY A 113 -0.12 -9.78 2.44
N PRO A 114 -0.76 -10.91 2.74
CA PRO A 114 -0.95 -11.33 4.14
C PRO A 114 0.42 -11.56 4.81
N PHE A 115 0.58 -11.04 6.03
CA PHE A 115 1.79 -11.20 6.83
C PHE A 115 1.42 -11.48 8.30
N ALA A 116 2.37 -12.03 9.06
CA ALA A 116 2.18 -12.30 10.48
C ALA A 116 2.36 -11.03 11.32
N GLY A 117 1.50 -10.86 12.33
CA GLY A 117 1.66 -9.80 13.33
C GLY A 117 2.91 -9.98 14.18
N GLY A 118 3.43 -8.87 14.72
CA GLY A 118 4.53 -8.85 15.68
C GLY A 118 4.17 -9.53 16.99
N LYS A 119 5.19 -10.00 17.72
CA LYS A 119 5.01 -10.83 18.93
C LYS A 119 4.20 -10.17 20.03
N ASN A 120 4.27 -8.85 20.13
CA ASN A 120 3.63 -8.05 21.18
C ASN A 120 2.31 -7.42 20.72
N THR A 121 1.76 -7.87 19.59
CA THR A 121 0.47 -7.37 19.11
C THR A 121 -0.67 -8.14 19.74
N VAL A 122 -1.63 -7.39 20.30
CA VAL A 122 -2.83 -7.93 20.92
C VAL A 122 -4.05 -7.23 20.31
N VAL A 123 -5.01 -8.06 19.87
CA VAL A 123 -6.34 -7.62 19.46
C VAL A 123 -7.34 -8.39 20.32
N ASN A 124 -8.04 -7.66 21.18
CA ASN A 124 -9.06 -8.21 22.05
C ASN A 124 -10.43 -7.79 21.54
N ILE A 125 -11.35 -8.75 21.45
CA ILE A 125 -12.76 -8.51 21.13
C ILE A 125 -13.58 -9.17 22.22
N ASP A 126 -14.28 -8.38 23.02
CA ASP A 126 -15.02 -8.90 24.17
C ASP A 126 -16.29 -9.64 23.75
N ARG A 127 -17.00 -9.10 22.75
CA ARG A 127 -18.25 -9.67 22.27
C ARG A 127 -18.43 -9.50 20.78
N ILE A 128 -18.86 -10.57 20.12
CA ILE A 128 -19.26 -10.56 18.71
C ILE A 128 -20.74 -10.94 18.61
N ASN A 129 -21.52 -10.10 17.94
CA ASN A 129 -22.89 -10.39 17.54
C ASN A 129 -22.99 -10.40 16.01
N THR A 130 -23.98 -11.13 15.50
CA THR A 130 -24.33 -11.13 14.08
C THR A 130 -25.78 -10.70 13.91
N ASN A 131 -26.00 -9.66 13.09
CA ASN A 131 -27.30 -9.19 12.67
C ASN A 131 -27.66 -9.81 11.31
N ALA A 132 -28.86 -10.39 11.24
CA ALA A 132 -29.35 -11.12 10.09
C ALA A 132 -30.83 -10.75 9.84
N ASP A 133 -31.23 -10.62 8.58
CA ASP A 133 -32.64 -10.40 8.20
C ASP A 133 -33.41 -11.69 7.93
N GLY A 134 -32.75 -12.84 8.06
CA GLY A 134 -33.37 -14.15 7.91
C GLY A 134 -33.64 -14.56 6.46
N THR A 135 -33.09 -13.85 5.47
CA THR A 135 -33.12 -14.30 4.07
C THR A 135 -32.23 -15.53 3.92
N ILE A 136 -32.80 -16.64 3.43
CA ILE A 136 -32.14 -17.94 3.23
C ILE A 136 -31.91 -18.19 1.74
#